data_AF-A0A9W6YZK6-F1
#
_entry.id   AF-A0A9W6YZK6-F1
#
_cell.length_a   1.000
_cell.length_b   1.000
_cell.length_c   1.000
_cell.angle_alpha   90.00
_cell.angle_beta   90.00
_cell.angle_gamma   90.00
#
_symmetry.space_group_name_H-M   'P 1'
#
loop_
_entity.id
_entity.type
_entity.pdbx_description
1 polymer ?
#
loop_
_entity_poly.entity_id
_entity_poly.type
_entity_poly.pdbx_seq_one_letter_code
_entity_poly.pdbx_strand_id
1 'polypeptide(L)' 'MSSGSFQRVFRLPKSVDGELINAQFENGVLSLSVPKVEEEKKTNLHRINIGSSTNDDTGATSNEKEPNGANADTDTEMKN' A
#
# COMPACT_ATOMS: atom_id res chain seq x y z
N MET A 1 -20.04 51.72 -37.81
CA MET A 1 -19.88 50.35 -37.29
C MET A 1 -19.35 50.47 -35.88
N SER A 2 -19.99 49.84 -34.89
CA SER A 2 -19.51 49.87 -33.51
C SER A 2 -18.45 48.79 -33.35
N SER A 3 -17.25 49.18 -32.94
CA SER A 3 -16.18 48.28 -32.54
C SER A 3 -15.80 48.61 -31.10
N GLY A 4 -15.50 47.57 -30.32
CA GLY A 4 -15.09 47.71 -28.94
C GLY A 4 -14.11 46.60 -28.59
N SER A 5 -13.18 46.90 -27.68
CA SER A 5 -12.25 45.91 -27.13
C SER A 5 -12.84 45.32 -25.85
N PHE A 6 -12.67 44.02 -25.65
CA PHE A 6 -13.04 43.33 -24.41
C PHE A 6 -11.80 42.71 -23.78
N GLN A 7 -11.60 42.95 -22.49
CA GLN A 7 -10.51 42.35 -21.70
C GLN A 7 -11.06 41.87 -20.36
N ARG A 8 -10.70 40.66 -19.97
CA ARG A 8 -11.00 40.10 -18.65
C ARG A 8 -9.79 39.37 -18.12
N VAL A 9 -9.46 39.63 -16.84
CA VAL A 9 -8.33 39.02 -16.15
C VAL A 9 -8.88 38.13 -15.05
N PHE A 10 -8.37 36.89 -14.98
CA PHE A 10 -8.72 35.92 -13.96
C PHE A 10 -7.47 35.53 -13.18
N ARG A 11 -7.59 35.39 -11.86
CA ARG A 11 -6.51 34.81 -11.05
C ARG A 11 -6.70 33.31 -11.00
N LEU A 12 -5.69 32.57 -11.42
CA LEU A 12 -5.72 31.11 -11.37
C LEU A 12 -5.37 30.62 -9.95
N PRO A 13 -6.06 29.60 -9.44
CA PRO A 13 -5.64 28.89 -8.23
C PRO A 13 -4.27 28.23 -8.38
N LYS A 14 -3.62 27.86 -7.27
CA LYS A 14 -2.34 27.12 -7.31
C LYS A 14 -2.48 25.66 -7.76
N SER A 15 -3.69 25.12 -7.75
CA SER A 15 -4.00 23.72 -8.05
C SER A 15 -4.30 23.47 -9.54
N VAL A 16 -4.13 24.48 -10.39
CA VAL A 16 -4.32 24.36 -11.83
C VAL A 16 -3.03 24.67 -12.57
N ASP A 17 -2.82 24.00 -13.70
CA ASP A 17 -1.65 24.23 -14.55
C ASP A 17 -1.96 25.37 -15.54
N GLY A 18 -1.32 26.51 -15.33
CA GLY A 18 -1.49 27.70 -16.14
C GLY A 18 -0.79 27.64 -17.51
N GLU A 19 0.15 26.71 -17.70
CA GLU A 19 0.88 26.55 -18.98
C GLU A 19 0.06 25.74 -20.00
N LEU A 20 -0.89 24.92 -19.51
CA LEU A 20 -1.70 24.01 -20.33
C LEU A 20 -3.14 24.51 -20.57
N ILE A 21 -3.34 25.83 -20.59
CA ILE A 21 -4.66 26.43 -20.86
C ILE A 21 -5.05 26.20 -22.33
N ASN A 22 -6.27 25.71 -22.56
CA ASN A 22 -6.88 25.62 -23.89
C ASN A 22 -8.00 26.67 -24.03
N ALA A 23 -8.09 27.30 -25.21
CA ALA A 23 -9.10 28.31 -25.51
C ALA A 23 -9.82 27.98 -26.82
N GLN A 24 -11.14 28.11 -26.84
CA GLN A 24 -11.98 27.92 -28.02
C GLN A 24 -13.01 29.04 -28.12
N PHE A 25 -13.18 29.60 -29.32
CA PHE A 25 -14.17 30.63 -29.61
C PHE A 25 -15.14 30.13 -30.65
N GLU A 26 -16.39 29.91 -30.24
CA GLU A 26 -17.44 29.37 -31.11
C GLU A 26 -18.77 30.05 -30.80
N ASN A 27 -19.56 30.37 -31.83
CA ASN A 27 -20.90 30.97 -31.70
C ASN A 27 -20.94 32.22 -30.80
N GLY A 28 -19.87 33.02 -30.81
CA GLY A 28 -19.77 34.23 -29.99
C GLY A 28 -19.34 34.01 -28.54
N VAL A 29 -18.98 32.78 -28.15
CA VAL A 29 -18.60 32.43 -26.78
C VAL A 29 -17.14 32.01 -26.71
N LEU A 30 -16.37 32.64 -25.80
CA LEU A 30 -15.01 32.23 -25.46
C LEU A 30 -15.04 31.22 -24.30
N SER A 31 -14.70 29.97 -24.59
CA SER A 31 -14.55 28.89 -23.63
C SER A 31 -13.07 28.68 -23.30
N LEU A 32 -12.74 28.64 -22.01
CA LEU A 32 -11.38 28.39 -21.51
C LEU A 32 -11.39 27.12 -20.66
N SER A 33 -10.48 26.19 -20.96
CA SER A 33 -10.25 24.98 -20.16
C SER A 33 -8.88 25.06 -19.50
N VAL A 34 -8.85 24.92 -18.18
CA VAL A 34 -7.61 24.94 -17.39
C VAL A 34 -7.51 23.61 -16.63
N PRO A 35 -6.56 22.73 -16.99
CA PRO A 35 -6.42 21.45 -16.32
C PRO A 35 -5.93 21.64 -14.88
N LYS A 36 -6.32 20.71 -14.01
CA LYS A 36 -5.74 20.63 -12.67
C LYS A 36 -4.30 20.12 -12.77
N VAL A 37 -3.44 20.59 -11.86
CA VAL A 37 -2.09 20.02 -11.72
C VAL A 37 -2.25 18.55 -11.34
N GLU A 38 -1.46 17.67 -11.96
CA GLU A 38 -1.34 16.28 -11.49
C GLU A 38 -0.66 16.28 -10.13
N GLU A 39 -1.47 16.32 -9.07
CA GLU A 39 -0.99 15.90 -7.76
C GLU A 39 -0.78 14.39 -7.83
N GLU A 40 0.47 13.94 -7.73
CA GLU A 40 0.79 12.53 -7.56
C GLU A 40 -0.15 11.97 -6.49
N LYS A 41 -1.09 11.12 -6.90
CA LYS A 41 -2.03 10.46 -6.00
C LYS A 41 -1.18 9.64 -5.03
N LYS A 42 -0.83 10.20 -3.87
CA LYS A 42 -0.18 9.48 -2.78
C LYS A 42 -1.18 8.51 -2.18
N THR A 43 -1.45 7.41 -2.88
CA THR A 43 -2.20 6.27 -2.35
C THR A 43 -1.28 5.44 -1.47
N ASN A 44 -0.68 6.06 -0.45
CA ASN A 44 0.01 5.32 0.62
C ASN A 44 -1.03 4.85 1.65
N LEU A 45 -2.10 4.20 1.17
CA LEU A 45 -3.09 3.58 2.03
C LEU A 45 -2.51 2.25 2.52
N HIS A 46 -1.85 2.28 3.66
CA HIS A 46 -1.39 1.08 4.34
C HIS A 46 -2.58 0.45 5.07
N ARG A 47 -3.09 -0.66 4.52
CA ARG A 47 -4.12 -1.48 5.18
C ARG A 47 -3.42 -2.50 6.10
N ILE A 48 -3.74 -2.47 7.39
CA ILE A 48 -3.32 -3.50 8.35
C ILE A 48 -4.43 -4.56 8.42
N ASN A 49 -4.09 -5.81 8.13
CA ASN A 49 -4.96 -6.95 8.40
C ASN A 49 -4.61 -7.53 9.78
N ILE A 50 -5.59 -7.60 10.68
CA ILE A 50 -5.44 -8.27 11.97
C ILE A 50 -6.03 -9.68 11.82
N GLY A 51 -5.18 -10.70 11.90
CA GLY A 51 -5.60 -12.09 12.01
C GLY A 51 -5.68 -12.52 13.47
N SER A 52 -6.77 -13.19 13.85
CA SER A 52 -6.87 -13.90 15.13
C SER A 52 -6.24 -15.28 14.96
N SER A 53 -4.99 -15.47 15.40
CA SER A 53 -4.45 -16.80 15.65
C SER A 53 -5.13 -17.40 16.88
N THR A 54 -6.21 -18.16 16.68
CA THR A 54 -6.66 -19.15 17.66
C THR A 54 -5.78 -20.37 17.50
N ASN A 55 -4.69 -20.41 18.28
CA ASN A 55 -3.91 -21.63 18.49
C ASN A 55 -4.71 -22.50 19.47
N ASP A 56 -5.70 -23.23 18.97
CA ASP A 56 -6.29 -24.35 19.72
C ASP A 56 -5.38 -25.58 19.52
N ASP A 57 -4.33 -25.63 20.34
CA ASP A 57 -3.51 -26.83 20.56
C ASP A 57 -4.37 -27.88 21.29
N THR A 58 -5.14 -28.66 20.54
CA THR A 58 -5.73 -29.90 21.06
C THR A 58 -4.74 -31.04 20.84
N GLY A 59 -3.68 -31.03 21.66
CA GLY A 59 -2.72 -32.12 21.74
C GLY A 59 -3.34 -33.35 22.39
N ALA A 60 -3.87 -34.28 21.58
CA ALA A 60 -4.05 -35.66 21.99
C ALA A 60 -2.77 -36.43 21.65
N THR A 61 -1.91 -36.67 22.64
CA THR A 61 -0.85 -37.69 22.55
C THR A 61 -0.93 -38.55 23.79
N SER A 62 -1.62 -39.69 23.65
CA SER A 62 -1.68 -40.76 24.62
C SER A 62 -0.32 -41.45 24.71
N ASN A 63 0.28 -41.42 25.90
CA ASN A 63 1.47 -42.14 26.30
C ASN A 63 1.22 -43.65 26.36
N GLU A 64 2.03 -44.47 25.68
CA GLU A 64 2.41 -45.83 26.12
C GLU A 64 3.76 -46.23 25.49
N LYS A 65 4.85 -46.24 26.28
CA LYS A 65 5.86 -47.30 26.20
C LYS A 65 6.65 -47.38 27.51
N GLU A 66 6.40 -48.46 28.23
CA GLU A 66 7.06 -48.94 29.45
C GLU A 66 8.61 -48.95 29.38
N PRO A 67 9.30 -48.79 30.53
CA PRO A 67 10.76 -48.74 30.63
C PRO A 67 11.35 -50.15 30.63
N ASN A 68 12.51 -50.35 30.02
CA ASN A 68 13.37 -51.50 30.34
C ASN A 68 14.83 -51.11 30.18
N GLY A 69 15.52 -50.98 31.31
CA GLY A 69 16.95 -50.81 31.42
C GLY A 69 17.66 -52.15 31.58
N ALA A 70 18.79 -52.30 30.88
CA ALA A 70 19.93 -53.13 31.24
C ALA A 70 21.08 -52.76 30.29
N ASN A 71 21.87 -51.74 30.64
CA ASN A 71 23.16 -51.50 29.99
C ASN A 71 24.20 -52.36 30.73
N ALA A 72 24.81 -53.31 30.03
CA ALA A 72 25.87 -54.15 30.54
C ALA A 72 27.21 -53.40 30.48
N ASP A 73 27.78 -53.10 31.65
CA ASP A 73 29.19 -52.74 31.80
C ASP A 73 30.05 -53.99 31.54
N THR A 74 30.78 -53.99 30.43
CA THR A 74 31.87 -54.95 30.21
C THR A 74 33.18 -54.30 30.64
N ASP A 75 33.57 -54.52 31.89
CA ASP A 75 34.92 -54.27 32.40
C ASP A 75 35.72 -55.58 32.36
N THR A 76 36.68 -55.70 31.44
CA THR A 76 37.85 -56.59 31.54
C THR A 76 38.79 -56.29 30.37
N GLU A 77 39.95 -55.66 30.62
CA GLU A 77 41.30 -56.22 30.37
C GLU A 77 42.37 -55.18 30.74
N MET A 78 42.97 -55.31 31.93
CA MET A 78 44.19 -54.60 32.30
C MET A 78 45.40 -55.33 31.68
N LYS A 79 46.18 -54.61 30.86
CA LYS A 79 47.58 -54.94 30.56
C LYS A 79 48.47 -53.97 31.33
N ASN A 80 49.04 -54.46 32.42
CA ASN A 80 50.41 -54.27 32.93
C ASN A 80 50.50 -54.49 34.44
#